data_AF-A0AAJ4AH02-F1
#
_entry.id   AF-A0AAJ4AH02-F1
#
_cell.length_a   1.000
_cell.length_b   1.000
_cell.length_c   1.000
_cell.angle_alpha   90.00
_cell.angle_beta   90.00
_cell.angle_gamma   90.00
#
_symmetry.space_group_name_H-M   'P 1'
#
loop_
_entity.id
_entity.type
_entity.pdbx_description
1 polymer ?
#
loop_
_entity_poly.entity_id
_entity_poly.type
_entity_poly.pdbx_seq_one_letter_code
_entity_poly.pdbx_strand_id
1 'polypeptide(L)'
;MTDLDIEFEHIFLEVKAERWHSIERFYFSYFCFRENYLTKKGKPDWELARQRCPRSRSLTIIKHAELEPLVPHEVITGEIKRYWRDGLLTPRALRRILDSLLDYATITKAEKNVLKQAGFLNAMPAFWYQSKDKSPISRFAAANIEMQDQSRD
;
A
#
# COMPACT_ATOMS: atom_id res chain seq x y z
N MET A 1 12.83 19.56 6.95
CA MET A 1 11.82 18.52 7.22
C MET A 1 10.84 18.58 6.06
N THR A 2 10.75 17.50 5.28
CA THR A 2 9.88 17.41 4.11
C THR A 2 8.47 16.98 4.54
N ASP A 3 7.46 17.15 3.68
CA ASP A 3 6.12 16.62 3.96
C ASP A 3 6.12 15.09 4.13
N LEU A 4 7.01 14.39 3.42
CA LEU A 4 7.23 12.95 3.63
C LEU A 4 7.71 12.64 5.05
N ASP A 5 8.61 13.46 5.61
CA ASP A 5 9.08 13.29 6.99
C ASP A 5 7.96 13.58 8.00
N ILE A 6 7.11 14.56 7.71
CA ILE A 6 5.95 14.90 8.55
C ILE A 6 4.95 13.74 8.58
N GLU A 7 4.56 13.20 7.43
CA GLU A 7 3.63 12.05 7.38
C GLU A 7 4.22 10.79 8.02
N PHE A 8 5.53 10.58 7.86
CA PHE A 8 6.23 9.52 8.59
C PHE A 8 6.14 9.70 10.11
N GLU A 9 6.36 10.92 10.60
CA GLU A 9 6.28 11.20 12.04
C GLU A 9 4.85 11.04 12.56
N HIS A 10 3.82 11.44 11.80
CA HIS A 10 2.43 11.15 12.16
C HIS A 10 2.20 9.64 12.34
N ILE A 11 2.60 8.81 11.37
CA ILE A 11 2.52 7.35 11.48
C ILE A 11 3.23 6.86 12.75
N PHE A 12 4.46 7.33 12.99
CA PHE A 12 5.27 6.88 14.12
C PHE A 12 4.69 7.30 15.49
N LEU A 13 4.09 8.49 15.59
CA LEU A 13 3.40 8.97 16.78
C LEU A 13 2.14 8.15 17.08
N GLU A 14 1.35 7.82 16.06
CA GLU A 14 0.17 6.95 16.23
C GLU A 14 0.57 5.53 16.68
N VAL A 15 1.68 5.00 16.15
CA VAL A 15 2.27 3.72 16.59
C VAL A 15 2.67 3.77 18.07
N LYS A 16 3.41 4.81 18.49
CA LYS A 16 3.85 4.98 19.89
C LYS A 16 2.68 5.11 20.86
N ALA A 17 1.58 5.72 20.39
CA ALA A 17 0.34 5.84 21.15
C ALA A 17 -0.58 4.61 21.02
N GLU A 18 -0.14 3.57 20.30
CA GLU A 18 -0.92 2.36 20.00
C GLU A 18 -2.30 2.64 19.39
N ARG A 19 -2.43 3.76 18.68
CA ARG A 19 -3.65 4.20 18.00
C ARG A 19 -3.75 3.57 16.62
N TRP A 20 -3.78 2.24 16.60
CA TRP A 20 -3.66 1.43 15.39
C TRP A 20 -4.66 1.75 14.28
N HIS A 21 -5.89 2.08 14.64
CA HIS A 21 -6.97 2.42 13.71
C HIS A 21 -6.78 3.80 13.05
N SER A 22 -5.90 4.64 13.58
CA SER A 22 -5.62 5.98 13.04
C SER A 22 -4.51 5.97 12.00
N ILE A 23 -3.64 4.96 12.01
CA ILE A 23 -2.42 4.92 11.20
C ILE A 23 -2.75 4.93 9.70
N GLU A 24 -3.78 4.18 9.29
CA GLU A 24 -4.17 4.03 7.88
C GLU A 24 -4.48 5.36 7.18
N ARG A 25 -4.90 6.38 7.95
CA ARG A 25 -5.22 7.72 7.44
C ARG A 25 -4.03 8.42 6.79
N PHE A 26 -2.81 8.03 7.19
CA PHE A 26 -1.56 8.63 6.73
C PHE A 26 -0.88 7.79 5.64
N TYR A 27 -1.36 6.59 5.35
CA TYR A 27 -0.72 5.71 4.36
C TYR A 27 -0.80 6.27 2.96
N PHE A 28 -1.97 6.77 2.56
CA PHE A 28 -2.12 7.31 1.21
C PHE A 28 -1.31 8.60 1.01
N SER A 29 -1.32 9.52 1.99
CA SER A 29 -0.51 10.74 1.95
C SER A 29 0.99 10.43 1.93
N TYR A 30 1.48 9.58 2.83
CA TYR A 30 2.88 9.14 2.86
C TYR A 30 3.31 8.58 1.50
N PHE A 31 2.52 7.68 0.92
CA PHE A 31 2.77 7.12 -0.40
C PHE A 31 2.86 8.20 -1.48
N CYS A 32 1.91 9.12 -1.54
CA CYS A 32 1.92 10.20 -2.52
C CYS A 32 3.13 11.12 -2.39
N PHE A 33 3.56 11.45 -1.16
CA PHE A 33 4.78 12.25 -0.97
C PHE A 33 6.04 11.48 -1.36
N ARG A 34 6.10 10.17 -1.08
CA ARG A 34 7.23 9.31 -1.45
C ARG A 34 7.40 9.21 -2.97
N GLU A 35 6.29 9.02 -3.69
CA GLU A 35 6.28 8.87 -5.16
C GLU A 35 6.16 10.19 -5.93
N ASN A 36 6.09 11.33 -5.23
CA ASN A 36 5.84 12.65 -5.81
C ASN A 36 4.53 12.73 -6.63
N TYR A 37 3.49 12.02 -6.18
CA TYR A 37 2.14 12.09 -6.74
C TYR A 37 1.35 13.22 -6.09
N LEU A 38 1.74 14.45 -6.44
CA LEU A 38 1.23 15.67 -5.82
C LEU A 38 0.53 16.58 -6.85
N THR A 39 -0.50 17.27 -6.36
CA THR A 39 -1.15 18.35 -7.10
C THR A 39 -0.19 19.52 -7.28
N LYS A 40 -0.53 20.49 -8.16
CA LYS A 40 0.22 21.76 -8.29
C LYS A 40 0.35 22.55 -6.97
N LYS A 41 -0.47 22.26 -5.96
CA LYS A 41 -0.45 22.87 -4.62
C LYS A 41 0.33 22.04 -3.59
N GLY A 42 1.04 20.99 -4.00
CA GLY A 42 1.83 20.13 -3.12
C GLY A 42 1.01 19.15 -2.26
N LYS A 43 -0.28 18.97 -2.55
CA LYS A 43 -1.14 18.02 -1.81
C LYS A 43 -1.17 16.64 -2.48
N PRO A 44 -1.32 15.53 -1.73
CA PRO A 44 -1.52 14.18 -2.28
C PRO A 44 -2.59 14.15 -3.39
N ASP A 45 -2.26 13.56 -4.53
CA ASP A 45 -3.09 13.52 -5.73
C ASP A 45 -3.47 12.09 -6.11
N TRP A 46 -4.72 11.73 -5.80
CA TRP A 46 -5.28 10.42 -6.11
C TRP A 46 -5.51 10.19 -7.60
N GLU A 47 -5.70 11.23 -8.41
CA GLU A 47 -5.84 11.09 -9.85
C GLU A 47 -4.50 10.79 -10.50
N LEU A 48 -3.46 11.52 -10.09
CA LEU A 48 -2.11 11.29 -10.56
C LEU A 48 -1.59 9.91 -10.13
N ALA A 49 -1.82 9.51 -8.87
CA ALA A 49 -1.48 8.18 -8.39
C ALA A 49 -2.12 7.08 -9.25
N ARG A 50 -3.43 7.19 -9.51
CA ARG A 50 -4.17 6.25 -10.36
C ARG A 50 -3.66 6.18 -11.80
N GLN A 51 -3.11 7.28 -12.35
CA GLN A 51 -2.53 7.29 -13.69
C GLN A 51 -1.13 6.66 -13.75
N ARG A 52 -0.35 6.79 -12.67
CA ARG A 52 1.08 6.43 -12.62
C ARG A 52 1.37 5.07 -11.99
N CYS A 53 0.51 4.60 -11.09
CA CYS A 53 0.68 3.30 -10.45
C CYS A 53 0.68 2.15 -11.48
N PRO A 54 1.33 1.02 -11.16
CA PRO A 54 1.22 -0.21 -11.95
C PRO A 54 -0.24 -0.55 -12.19
N ARG A 55 -0.58 -0.91 -13.42
CA ARG A 55 -1.98 -1.18 -13.81
C ARG A 55 -2.17 -2.63 -14.19
N SER A 56 -3.37 -3.16 -14.01
CA SER A 56 -3.68 -4.49 -14.54
C SER A 56 -3.66 -4.50 -16.07
N ARG A 57 -3.32 -5.64 -16.66
CA ARG A 57 -3.28 -5.81 -18.12
C ARG A 57 -4.67 -5.70 -18.75
N SER A 58 -5.74 -6.08 -18.04
CA SER A 58 -7.11 -5.96 -18.54
C SER A 58 -7.69 -4.54 -18.43
N LEU A 59 -7.01 -3.61 -17.75
CA LEU A 59 -7.50 -2.24 -17.63
C LEU A 59 -7.25 -1.44 -18.92
N THR A 60 -8.33 -1.14 -19.63
CA THR A 60 -8.30 -0.31 -20.85
C THR A 60 -8.65 1.16 -20.61
N ILE A 61 -9.52 1.45 -19.63
CA ILE A 61 -10.03 2.81 -19.35
C ILE A 61 -9.72 3.20 -17.90
N ILE A 62 -8.71 4.06 -17.71
CA ILE A 62 -8.24 4.51 -16.38
C ILE A 62 -9.30 5.33 -15.62
N LYS A 63 -10.18 6.05 -16.32
CA LYS A 63 -11.17 6.96 -15.71
C LYS A 63 -12.07 6.28 -14.67
N HIS A 64 -12.36 4.99 -14.86
CA HIS A 64 -13.22 4.20 -13.97
C HIS A 64 -12.45 3.15 -13.16
N ALA A 65 -11.13 3.25 -13.15
CA ALA A 65 -10.27 2.34 -12.41
C ALA A 65 -10.29 2.65 -10.92
N GLU A 66 -10.02 1.60 -10.15
CA GLU A 66 -9.86 1.62 -8.71
C GLU A 66 -8.38 1.66 -8.38
N LEU A 67 -7.99 2.55 -7.48
CA LEU A 67 -6.67 2.51 -6.86
C LEU A 67 -6.75 1.60 -5.64
N GLU A 68 -5.99 0.51 -5.66
CA GLU A 68 -6.07 -0.57 -4.70
C GLU A 68 -4.67 -0.80 -4.09
N PRO A 69 -4.52 -0.89 -2.76
CA PRO A 69 -3.22 -1.18 -2.14
C PRO A 69 -2.63 -2.50 -2.69
N LEU A 70 -1.31 -2.65 -2.80
CA LEU A 70 -0.74 -3.97 -3.12
C LEU A 70 -0.92 -4.93 -1.94
N VAL A 71 -0.51 -4.49 -0.76
CA VAL A 71 -0.79 -5.14 0.52
C VAL A 71 -1.91 -4.37 1.24
N PRO A 72 -2.97 -5.03 1.72
CA PRO A 72 -4.05 -4.35 2.44
C PRO A 72 -3.52 -3.58 3.66
N HIS A 73 -4.07 -2.40 3.92
CA HIS A 73 -3.64 -1.52 5.02
C HIS A 73 -3.71 -2.19 6.39
N GLU A 74 -4.72 -3.03 6.62
CA GLU A 74 -4.86 -3.83 7.84
C GLU A 74 -3.67 -4.80 8.02
N VAL A 75 -3.17 -5.39 6.93
CA VAL A 75 -2.02 -6.30 6.94
C VAL A 75 -0.74 -5.53 7.23
N ILE A 76 -0.53 -4.36 6.60
CA ILE A 76 0.61 -3.48 6.89
C ILE A 76 0.60 -3.07 8.37
N THR A 77 -0.57 -2.66 8.88
CA THR A 77 -0.75 -2.33 10.31
C THR A 77 -0.43 -3.53 11.20
N GLY A 78 -0.86 -4.74 10.82
CA GLY A 78 -0.53 -5.98 11.51
C GLY A 78 0.97 -6.27 11.58
N GLU A 79 1.71 -6.02 10.49
CA GLU A 79 3.17 -6.14 10.48
C GLU A 79 3.84 -5.13 11.42
N ILE A 80 3.40 -3.88 11.41
CA ILE A 80 3.90 -2.84 12.33
C ILE A 80 3.62 -3.23 13.78
N LYS A 81 2.39 -3.66 14.09
CA LYS A 81 1.99 -4.17 15.42
C LYS A 81 2.88 -5.32 15.88
N ARG A 82 3.20 -6.27 14.99
CA ARG A 82 4.09 -7.39 15.33
C ARG A 82 5.47 -6.89 15.74
N TYR A 83 6.08 -6.01 14.95
CA TYR A 83 7.39 -5.44 15.28
C TYR A 83 7.36 -4.63 16.58
N TRP A 84 6.27 -3.89 16.86
CA TRP A 84 6.10 -3.16 18.12
C TRP A 84 6.07 -4.12 19.31
N ARG A 85 5.20 -5.13 19.26
CA ARG A 85 5.05 -6.15 20.30
C ARG A 85 6.37 -6.89 20.57
N ASP A 86 7.12 -7.18 19.52
CA ASP A 86 8.38 -7.92 19.62
C ASP A 86 9.57 -7.02 20.04
N GLY A 87 9.35 -5.71 20.26
CA GLY A 87 10.40 -4.76 20.65
C GLY A 87 11.39 -4.40 19.53
N LEU A 88 11.05 -4.72 18.28
CA LEU A 88 11.93 -4.58 17.11
C LEU A 88 11.63 -3.33 16.28
N LEU A 89 10.59 -2.56 16.63
CA LEU A 89 10.15 -1.42 15.84
C LEU A 89 10.98 -0.16 16.12
N THR A 90 12.00 0.06 15.29
CA THR A 90 12.72 1.34 15.20
C THR A 90 12.16 2.21 14.06
N PRO A 91 12.44 3.53 14.02
CA PRO A 91 12.08 4.37 12.88
C PRO A 91 12.57 3.79 11.54
N ARG A 92 13.78 3.25 11.51
CA ARG A 92 14.35 2.58 10.33
C ARG A 92 13.55 1.32 9.96
N ALA A 93 13.13 0.52 10.94
CA ALA A 93 12.34 -0.68 10.70
C ALA A 93 10.94 -0.31 10.16
N LEU A 94 10.29 0.69 10.74
CA LEU A 94 9.00 1.21 10.27
C LEU A 94 9.11 1.70 8.83
N ARG A 95 10.11 2.53 8.52
CA ARG A 95 10.33 3.02 7.15
C ARG A 95 10.51 1.87 6.17
N ARG A 96 11.32 0.86 6.52
CA ARG A 96 11.49 -0.36 5.71
C ARG A 96 10.16 -1.11 5.48
N ILE A 97 9.29 -1.21 6.49
CA ILE A 97 7.97 -1.85 6.34
C ILE A 97 7.12 -1.07 5.33
N LEU A 98 7.05 0.26 5.46
CA LEU A 98 6.30 1.11 4.54
C LEU A 98 6.87 1.04 3.12
N ASP A 99 8.18 1.16 2.97
CA ASP A 99 8.85 1.14 1.66
C ASP A 99 8.75 -0.22 0.94
N SER A 100 8.50 -1.30 1.67
CA SER A 100 8.36 -2.65 1.08
C SER A 100 6.92 -3.08 0.85
N LEU A 101 5.96 -2.60 1.65
CA LEU A 101 4.57 -3.10 1.62
C LEU A 101 3.55 -2.04 1.19
N LEU A 102 3.84 -0.75 1.40
CA LEU A 102 2.91 0.33 1.10
C LEU A 102 3.12 0.83 -0.32
N ASP A 103 2.44 0.16 -1.24
CA ASP A 103 2.34 0.50 -2.65
C ASP A 103 0.90 0.30 -3.13
N TYR A 104 0.58 0.79 -4.32
CA TYR A 104 -0.75 0.71 -4.91
C TYR A 104 -0.69 0.25 -6.36
N ALA A 105 -1.80 -0.32 -6.82
CA ALA A 105 -2.06 -0.72 -8.18
C ALA A 105 -3.38 -0.13 -8.67
N THR A 106 -3.46 0.11 -9.97
CA THR A 106 -4.67 0.55 -10.63
C THR A 106 -5.34 -0.65 -11.30
N ILE A 107 -6.52 -1.03 -10.82
CA ILE A 107 -7.28 -2.19 -11.33
C ILE A 107 -8.69 -1.80 -11.76
N THR A 108 -9.37 -2.71 -12.47
CA THR A 108 -10.79 -2.56 -12.77
C THR A 108 -11.66 -2.83 -11.54
N LYS A 109 -12.89 -2.31 -11.56
CA LYS A 109 -13.91 -2.65 -10.53
C LYS A 109 -14.23 -4.15 -10.49
N ALA A 110 -14.18 -4.82 -11.64
CA ALA A 110 -14.41 -6.26 -11.72
C ALA A 110 -13.30 -7.03 -10.97
N GLU A 111 -12.04 -6.67 -11.18
CA GLU A 111 -10.90 -7.28 -10.46
C GLU A 111 -10.95 -7.02 -8.96
N LYS A 112 -11.37 -5.81 -8.53
CA LYS A 112 -11.61 -5.53 -7.11
C LYS A 112 -12.70 -6.44 -6.52
N ASN A 113 -13.75 -6.73 -7.27
CA ASN A 113 -14.77 -7.70 -6.87
C ASN A 113 -14.22 -9.13 -6.81
N VAL A 114 -13.32 -9.52 -7.73
CA VAL A 114 -12.64 -10.83 -7.68
C VAL A 114 -11.82 -10.95 -6.39
N LEU A 115 -11.02 -9.92 -6.04
CA LEU A 115 -10.29 -9.89 -4.77
C LEU A 115 -11.22 -10.03 -3.56
N LYS A 116 -12.37 -9.35 -3.59
CA LYS A 116 -13.39 -9.47 -2.53
C LYS A 116 -13.96 -10.90 -2.44
N GLN A 117 -14.34 -11.50 -3.56
CA GLN A 117 -14.89 -12.86 -3.60
C GLN A 117 -13.88 -13.92 -3.15
N ALA A 118 -12.59 -13.71 -3.44
CA ALA A 118 -11.51 -14.57 -2.99
C ALA A 118 -11.08 -14.35 -1.52
N GLY A 119 -11.70 -13.39 -0.81
CA GLY A 119 -11.35 -13.06 0.57
C GLY A 119 -10.05 -12.24 0.71
N PHE A 120 -9.54 -11.68 -0.37
CA PHE A 120 -8.26 -10.94 -0.41
C PHE A 120 -8.42 -9.43 -0.32
N LEU A 121 -9.62 -8.89 -0.07
CA LEU A 121 -9.80 -7.44 0.06
C LEU A 121 -8.99 -6.88 1.24
N ASN A 122 -9.05 -7.57 2.39
CA ASN A 122 -8.40 -7.14 3.63
C ASN A 122 -7.30 -8.11 4.10
N ALA A 123 -7.00 -9.16 3.32
CA ALA A 123 -6.05 -10.19 3.69
C ALA A 123 -5.11 -10.55 2.54
N MET A 124 -3.93 -11.06 2.90
CA MET A 124 -3.02 -11.71 1.95
C MET A 124 -3.31 -13.22 1.90
N PRO A 125 -2.91 -13.93 0.84
CA PRO A 125 -2.95 -15.39 0.81
C PRO A 125 -2.16 -16.02 1.97
N ALA A 126 -2.58 -17.18 2.45
CA ALA A 126 -1.98 -17.84 3.63
C ALA A 126 -0.45 -18.03 3.51
N PHE A 127 0.04 -18.40 2.32
CA PHE A 127 1.47 -18.60 2.07
C PHE A 127 2.30 -17.32 2.27
N TRP A 128 1.70 -16.14 2.07
CA TRP A 128 2.39 -14.86 2.20
C TRP A 128 2.84 -14.59 3.64
N TYR A 129 2.03 -14.99 4.63
CA TYR A 129 2.37 -14.81 6.05
C TYR A 129 3.54 -15.68 6.50
N GLN A 130 3.76 -16.82 5.85
CA GLN A 130 4.83 -17.77 6.15
C GLN A 130 6.10 -17.50 5.32
N SER A 131 5.98 -16.74 4.23
CA SER A 131 7.09 -16.43 3.35
C SER A 131 8.08 -15.48 4.02
N LYS A 132 9.38 -15.74 3.82
CA LYS A 132 10.44 -14.78 4.12
C LYS A 132 10.42 -13.61 3.14
N ASP A 133 10.07 -13.89 1.88
CA ASP A 133 9.93 -12.89 0.84
C ASP A 133 8.45 -12.52 0.69
N LYS A 134 8.09 -11.38 1.27
CA LYS A 134 6.71 -10.90 1.35
C LYS A 134 6.34 -10.11 0.11
N SER A 135 6.26 -10.78 -1.03
CA SER A 135 5.93 -10.15 -2.32
C SER A 135 4.58 -9.40 -2.25
N PRO A 136 4.54 -8.07 -2.48
CA PRO A 136 3.32 -7.26 -2.39
C PRO A 136 2.23 -7.66 -3.40
N ILE A 137 2.61 -8.23 -4.54
CA ILE A 137 1.68 -8.59 -5.62
C ILE A 137 1.00 -9.96 -5.41
N SER A 138 1.34 -10.69 -4.35
CA SER A 138 0.93 -12.10 -4.16
C SER A 138 -0.59 -12.31 -4.21
N ARG A 139 -1.38 -11.37 -3.69
CA ARG A 139 -2.85 -11.49 -3.70
C ARG A 139 -3.47 -11.26 -5.08
N PHE A 140 -2.84 -10.42 -5.91
CA PHE A 140 -3.25 -10.19 -7.29
C PHE A 140 -2.94 -11.43 -8.12
N ALA A 141 -1.74 -12.00 -7.98
CA ALA A 141 -1.36 -13.25 -8.63
C ALA A 141 -2.30 -14.40 -8.22
N ALA A 142 -2.63 -14.54 -6.93
CA ALA A 142 -3.57 -15.56 -6.44
C ALA A 142 -5.00 -15.38 -6.97
N ALA A 143 -5.39 -14.16 -7.36
CA ALA A 143 -6.67 -13.83 -7.96
C ALA A 143 -6.64 -13.85 -9.51
N ASN A 144 -5.54 -14.31 -10.12
CA ASN A 144 -5.29 -14.28 -11.57
C ASN A 144 -5.39 -12.86 -12.18
N ILE A 145 -4.99 -11.84 -11.42
CA ILE A 145 -4.90 -10.46 -11.89
C ILE A 145 -3.46 -10.21 -12.34
N GLU A 146 -3.26 -10.11 -13.65
CA GLU A 146 -1.95 -9.83 -14.23
C GLU A 146 -1.66 -8.33 -14.20
N MET A 147 -0.56 -7.96 -13.54
CA MET A 147 -0.05 -6.59 -13.53
C MET A 147 0.83 -6.34 -14.76
N GLN A 148 0.81 -5.13 -15.29
CA GLN A 148 1.81 -4.70 -16.27
C GLN A 148 3.16 -4.54 -15.57
N ASP A 149 4.21 -5.15 -16.12
CA ASP A 149 5.57 -4.91 -15.66
C ASP A 149 5.90 -3.44 -15.86
N GLN A 150 6.16 -2.73 -14.76
CA GLN A 150 6.81 -1.43 -14.86
C GLN A 150 8.31 -1.68 -14.97
N SER A 151 8.83 -1.72 -16.20
CA SER A 151 10.22 -1.37 -16.43
C SER A 151 10.40 0.04 -15.86
N ARG A 152 11.04 0.13 -14.68
CA ARG A 152 11.50 1.40 -14.15
C ARG A 152 12.70 1.80 -15.00
N ASP A 153 12.47 2.62 -16.03
CA ASP A 153 13.52 3.37 -16.73
C ASP A 153 14.13 4.43 -15.79
#